data_AF-A0A3P6SNB2-F1
#
_entry.id   AF-A0A3P6SNB2-F1
#
_cell.length_a   1.000
_cell.length_b   1.000
_cell.length_c   1.000
_cell.angle_alpha   90.00
_cell.angle_beta   90.00
_cell.angle_gamma   90.00
#
_symmetry.space_group_name_H-M   'P 1'
#
loop_
_entity.id
_entity.type
_entity.pdbx_description
1 polymer ?
#
loop_
_entity_poly.entity_id
_entity_poly.type
_entity_poly.pdbx_seq_one_letter_code
_entity_poly.pdbx_strand_id
1 'polypeptide(L)'
;MICALTPYRLLLGKLSIVNSCGADESPNNFFIRHVNAQTEKTQHESTKNLKNNFQDLNFSERQLEIEIKDVIDATNTLIATGCTLENALQATEPPETISTDNINIRNHRRPEENVIDDVQEALIKATKEVLELVASNKMQAVLLDTTAGVLKNTSTNKQFFPAVASSQDNLSSPEERTQEVHYAIYAAEYERMASERLVQLCQNIIQDVANDLQQQADQVTHFILHNVNVLEAAKIRLKTKLNEVLAEMKLQQETIEKLHAAIRAKDDPVKVVQTRLHLRRQRCGKDLCEDTPHSKLVSEIVELADTMDGLLRKLEEAETRMKELETCQAKLEQEICLKQDSIRIDKTQVLPRRPGQPSYVRRLGRVNVF
;
A
#
# COMPACT_ATOMS: atom_id res chain seq x y z
N MET A 1 42.41 11.01 -102.33
CA MET A 1 42.79 11.84 -103.48
C MET A 1 41.78 12.98 -103.58
N ILE A 2 42.22 14.21 -103.26
CA ILE A 2 41.80 15.51 -103.84
C ILE A 2 40.31 15.89 -103.64
N CYS A 3 39.96 16.75 -102.67
CA CYS A 3 39.93 18.23 -102.73
C CYS A 3 38.94 18.83 -103.74
N ALA A 4 37.93 19.57 -103.25
CA ALA A 4 37.50 20.92 -103.67
C ALA A 4 36.16 21.24 -102.97
N LEU A 5 36.08 22.13 -101.97
CA LEU A 5 36.00 23.60 -102.08
C LEU A 5 34.94 24.09 -103.09
N THR A 6 33.77 24.45 -102.54
CA THR A 6 32.86 25.63 -102.75
C THR A 6 33.19 26.65 -103.87
N PRO A 7 32.28 27.55 -104.38
CA PRO A 7 31.10 28.16 -103.70
C PRO A 7 29.85 28.61 -104.56
N TYR A 8 28.82 29.10 -103.86
CA TYR A 8 27.83 30.18 -104.17
C TYR A 8 27.45 30.56 -105.63
N ARG A 9 26.14 30.53 -105.96
CA ARG A 9 25.27 31.72 -106.14
C ARG A 9 23.81 31.39 -106.54
N LEU A 10 22.88 31.83 -105.69
CA LEU A 10 21.54 32.42 -105.92
C LEU A 10 20.69 32.05 -107.15
N LEU A 11 19.39 31.78 -106.92
CA LEU A 11 18.28 32.72 -107.22
C LEU A 11 16.91 32.14 -106.78
N LEU A 12 16.23 32.89 -105.89
CA LEU A 12 14.78 33.23 -105.83
C LEU A 12 13.74 32.12 -106.06
N GLY A 13 12.66 31.94 -105.30
CA GLY A 13 11.93 32.71 -104.29
C GLY A 13 10.67 31.86 -103.98
N LYS A 14 10.08 31.92 -102.78
CA LYS A 14 9.04 32.91 -102.44
C LYS A 14 8.91 33.00 -100.92
N LEU A 15 9.10 34.21 -100.43
CA LEU A 15 8.62 34.71 -99.15
C LEU A 15 7.10 34.99 -99.28
N SER A 16 6.33 34.57 -98.29
CA SER A 16 5.14 35.30 -97.86
C SER A 16 5.39 35.79 -96.44
N ILE A 17 5.84 37.03 -96.33
CA ILE A 17 5.78 37.83 -95.11
C ILE A 17 4.52 38.68 -95.23
N VAL A 18 3.56 38.49 -94.32
CA VAL A 18 2.68 39.58 -93.89
C VAL A 18 3.36 40.18 -92.66
N ASN A 19 3.74 41.44 -92.80
CA ASN A 19 4.50 42.24 -91.86
C ASN A 19 3.51 43.08 -91.04
N SER A 20 3.67 43.11 -89.72
CA SER A 20 3.24 44.23 -88.89
C SER A 20 4.25 44.44 -87.77
N CYS A 21 4.98 45.57 -87.87
CA CYS A 21 6.02 46.12 -87.00
C CYS A 21 5.79 45.98 -85.48
N GLY A 22 6.82 45.93 -84.63
CA GLY A 22 8.24 46.17 -84.92
C GLY A 22 9.21 46.10 -83.72
N ALA A 23 10.41 46.58 -84.01
CA ALA A 23 11.67 46.65 -83.23
C ALA A 23 12.54 45.38 -83.25
N ASP A 24 13.70 45.49 -83.92
CA ASP A 24 14.78 44.51 -84.01
C ASP A 24 15.27 44.06 -82.62
N GLU A 25 14.86 42.86 -82.17
CA GLU A 25 15.54 42.16 -81.08
C GLU A 25 16.58 41.20 -81.67
N SER A 26 17.85 41.46 -81.36
CA SER A 26 18.97 40.55 -81.61
C SER A 26 18.61 39.12 -81.17
N PRO A 27 19.03 38.04 -81.87
CA PRO A 27 18.83 36.66 -81.43
C PRO A 27 19.31 36.41 -79.97
N ASN A 28 20.30 37.19 -79.54
CA ASN A 28 20.76 37.21 -78.15
C ASN A 28 19.70 37.76 -77.18
N ASN A 29 18.93 38.80 -77.55
CA ASN A 29 17.85 39.34 -76.71
C ASN A 29 16.70 38.35 -76.57
N PHE A 30 16.35 37.62 -77.62
CA PHE A 30 15.33 36.55 -77.54
C PHE A 30 15.80 35.41 -76.63
N PHE A 31 17.05 34.95 -76.79
CA PHE A 31 17.64 33.92 -75.93
C PHE A 31 17.73 34.38 -74.47
N ILE A 32 18.20 35.61 -74.22
CA ILE A 32 18.25 36.20 -72.86
C ILE A 32 16.85 36.29 -72.27
N ARG A 33 15.84 36.72 -73.02
CA ARG A 33 14.46 36.82 -72.54
C ARG A 33 13.85 35.44 -72.24
N HIS A 34 14.11 34.45 -73.08
CA HIS A 34 13.69 33.06 -72.85
C HIS A 34 14.38 32.45 -71.63
N VAL A 35 15.70 32.61 -71.51
CA VAL A 35 16.49 32.14 -70.36
C VAL A 35 16.05 32.85 -69.08
N ASN A 36 15.80 34.15 -69.12
CA ASN A 36 15.29 34.91 -67.98
C ASN A 36 13.89 34.44 -67.59
N ALA A 37 12.97 34.25 -68.55
CA ALA A 37 11.62 33.75 -68.27
C ALA A 37 11.63 32.33 -67.70
N GLN A 38 12.51 31.46 -68.19
CA GLN A 38 12.69 30.11 -67.67
C GLN A 38 13.32 30.13 -66.26
N THR A 39 14.28 31.02 -66.02
CA THR A 39 14.90 31.22 -64.70
C THR A 39 13.88 31.75 -63.70
N GLU A 40 13.06 32.73 -64.08
CA GLU A 40 11.99 33.29 -63.24
C GLU A 40 10.92 32.24 -62.93
N LYS A 41 10.52 31.43 -63.91
CA LYS A 41 9.56 30.33 -63.70
C LYS A 41 10.11 29.27 -62.73
N THR A 42 11.34 28.84 -62.94
CA THR A 42 12.02 27.85 -62.08
C THR A 42 12.24 28.42 -60.67
N GLN A 43 12.62 29.69 -60.57
CA GLN A 43 12.77 30.39 -59.29
C GLN A 43 11.43 30.50 -58.56
N HIS A 44 10.35 30.85 -59.27
CA HIS A 44 9.00 30.93 -58.70
C HIS A 44 8.50 29.56 -58.19
N GLU A 45 8.73 28.49 -58.94
CA GLU A 45 8.38 27.12 -58.55
C GLU A 45 9.18 26.64 -57.34
N SER A 46 10.51 26.89 -57.32
CA SER A 46 11.36 26.63 -56.16
C SER A 46 10.92 27.44 -54.93
N THR A 47 10.60 28.73 -55.08
CA THR A 47 10.10 29.56 -53.98
C THR A 47 8.75 29.04 -53.44
N LYS A 48 7.87 28.56 -54.32
CA LYS A 48 6.59 27.96 -53.91
C LYS A 48 6.79 26.66 -53.14
N ASN A 49 7.68 25.78 -53.60
CA ASN A 49 7.97 24.51 -52.92
C ASN A 49 8.65 24.74 -51.55
N LEU A 50 9.57 25.70 -51.46
CA LEU A 50 10.17 26.13 -50.19
C LEU A 50 9.12 26.67 -49.22
N LYS A 51 8.15 27.45 -49.71
CA LYS A 51 7.06 27.98 -48.88
C LYS A 51 6.14 26.88 -48.34
N ASN A 52 5.81 25.88 -49.15
CA ASN A 52 5.00 24.75 -48.72
C ASN A 52 5.75 23.89 -47.69
N ASN A 53 7.02 23.56 -47.95
CA ASN A 53 7.85 22.82 -46.99
C ASN A 53 8.01 23.59 -45.66
N PHE A 54 8.19 24.91 -45.72
CA PHE A 54 8.22 25.76 -44.53
C PHE A 54 6.91 25.66 -43.72
N GLN A 55 5.74 25.66 -44.37
CA GLN A 55 4.46 25.52 -43.67
C GLN A 55 4.34 24.15 -42.99
N ASP A 56 4.74 23.07 -43.66
CA ASP A 56 4.70 21.71 -43.11
C ASP A 56 5.70 21.52 -41.96
N LEU A 57 6.89 22.13 -42.07
CA LEU A 57 7.89 22.16 -41.01
C LEU A 57 7.37 22.90 -39.77
N ASN A 58 6.78 24.09 -39.94
CA ASN A 58 6.20 24.86 -38.83
C ASN A 58 5.01 24.14 -38.18
N PHE A 59 4.15 23.50 -38.98
CA PHE A 59 3.03 22.74 -38.44
C PHE A 59 3.55 21.61 -37.55
N SER A 60 4.51 20.85 -38.07
CA SER A 60 5.09 19.73 -37.35
C SER A 60 5.96 20.18 -36.17
N GLU A 61 6.59 21.36 -36.23
CA GLU A 61 7.29 21.98 -35.09
C GLU A 61 6.32 22.29 -33.96
N ARG A 62 5.21 22.98 -34.25
CA ARG A 62 4.18 23.27 -33.24
C ARG A 62 3.58 22.02 -32.62
N GLN A 63 3.37 20.96 -33.41
CA GLN A 63 2.86 19.68 -32.88
C GLN A 63 3.88 19.01 -31.96
N LEU A 64 5.17 19.02 -32.31
CA LEU A 64 6.22 18.51 -31.43
C LEU A 64 6.36 19.34 -30.16
N GLU A 65 6.24 20.67 -30.23
CA GLU A 65 6.26 21.55 -29.05
C GLU A 65 5.11 21.26 -28.08
N ILE A 66 3.90 21.01 -28.60
CA ILE A 66 2.74 20.63 -27.79
C ILE A 66 2.98 19.26 -27.14
N GLU A 67 3.42 18.27 -27.90
CA GLU A 67 3.62 16.91 -27.35
C GLU A 67 4.79 16.87 -26.34
N ILE A 68 5.87 17.63 -26.56
CA ILE A 68 6.94 17.80 -25.57
C ILE A 68 6.38 18.38 -24.26
N LYS A 69 5.52 19.40 -24.35
CA LYS A 69 4.88 20.00 -23.17
C LYS A 69 4.00 18.98 -22.45
N ASP A 70 3.16 18.24 -23.17
CA ASP A 70 2.27 17.25 -22.60
C ASP A 70 3.05 16.09 -21.93
N VAL A 71 4.16 15.64 -22.54
CA VAL A 71 5.07 14.65 -21.94
C VAL A 71 5.74 15.20 -20.67
N ILE A 72 6.15 16.47 -20.65
CA ILE A 72 6.70 17.12 -19.45
C ILE A 72 5.63 17.19 -18.34
N ASP A 73 4.41 17.59 -18.66
CA ASP A 73 3.31 17.70 -17.70
C ASP A 73 2.89 16.32 -17.16
N ALA A 74 2.86 15.30 -18.01
CA ALA A 74 2.64 13.91 -17.59
C ALA A 74 3.79 13.39 -16.70
N THR A 75 5.04 13.75 -17.01
CA THR A 75 6.21 13.40 -16.20
C THR A 75 6.16 14.06 -14.82
N ASN A 76 5.82 15.36 -14.76
CA ASN A 76 5.64 16.08 -13.50
C ASN A 76 4.51 15.46 -12.66
N THR A 77 3.42 15.06 -13.30
CA THR A 77 2.33 14.32 -12.66
C THR A 77 2.80 12.98 -12.11
N LEU A 78 3.59 12.22 -12.88
CA LEU A 78 4.16 10.94 -12.45
C LEU A 78 5.10 11.12 -11.26
N ILE A 79 6.00 12.10 -11.29
CA ILE A 79 6.89 12.45 -10.18
C ILE A 79 6.07 12.80 -8.93
N ALA A 80 5.04 13.65 -9.07
CA ALA A 80 4.16 13.98 -7.96
C ALA A 80 3.48 12.74 -7.39
N THR A 81 2.95 11.85 -8.24
CA THR A 81 2.34 10.59 -7.79
C THR A 81 3.35 9.66 -7.13
N GLY A 82 4.60 9.61 -7.60
CA GLY A 82 5.72 8.93 -6.96
C GLY A 82 5.98 9.46 -5.55
N CYS A 83 6.08 10.78 -5.38
CA CYS A 83 6.18 11.38 -4.05
C CYS A 83 4.96 11.08 -3.18
N THR A 84 3.75 11.02 -3.74
CA THR A 84 2.56 10.62 -2.97
C THR A 84 2.59 9.15 -2.56
N LEU A 85 3.11 8.26 -3.41
CA LEU A 85 3.30 6.85 -3.11
C LEU A 85 4.37 6.67 -2.02
N GLU A 86 5.48 7.38 -2.10
CA GLU A 86 6.51 7.39 -1.06
C GLU A 86 5.95 7.90 0.27
N ASN A 87 5.15 8.97 0.25
CA ASN A 87 4.47 9.46 1.44
C ASN A 87 3.42 8.46 1.93
N ALA A 88 2.72 7.75 1.05
CA ALA A 88 1.76 6.71 1.41
C ALA A 88 2.46 5.46 1.97
N LEU A 89 3.65 5.14 1.48
CA LEU A 89 4.51 4.06 1.96
C LEU A 89 5.12 4.40 3.33
N GLN A 90 5.69 5.60 3.48
CA GLN A 90 6.03 6.16 4.80
C GLN A 90 4.79 6.23 5.68
N ALA A 91 3.60 6.39 5.08
CA ALA A 91 2.38 6.32 5.83
C ALA A 91 2.00 4.87 6.22
N THR A 92 2.42 3.84 5.50
CA THR A 92 2.27 2.47 5.99
C THR A 92 3.24 2.16 7.16
N GLU A 93 4.32 2.93 7.32
CA GLU A 93 5.31 2.71 8.39
C GLU A 93 4.77 2.89 9.82
N PRO A 94 3.95 3.89 10.23
CA PRO A 94 3.44 3.96 11.60
C PRO A 94 2.45 2.86 11.99
N PRO A 95 1.45 2.47 11.16
CA PRO A 95 0.63 1.28 11.41
C PRO A 95 1.46 0.00 11.45
N GLU A 96 2.46 -0.11 10.56
CA GLU A 96 3.43 -1.20 10.57
C GLU A 96 4.29 -1.15 11.83
N THR A 97 4.75 0.01 12.29
CA THR A 97 5.55 0.20 13.52
C THR A 97 4.73 -0.09 14.75
N ILE A 98 3.44 0.29 14.80
CA ILE A 98 2.54 -0.06 15.90
C ILE A 98 2.24 -1.56 15.90
N SER A 99 2.02 -2.17 14.73
CA SER A 99 1.84 -3.62 14.59
C SER A 99 3.13 -4.37 14.94
N THR A 100 4.26 -3.85 14.50
CA THR A 100 5.63 -4.32 14.73
C THR A 100 6.05 -4.11 16.18
N ASP A 101 5.62 -3.07 16.88
CA ASP A 101 5.85 -2.87 18.32
C ASP A 101 4.97 -3.83 19.13
N ASN A 102 3.72 -4.04 18.72
CA ASN A 102 2.84 -5.06 19.29
C ASN A 102 3.37 -6.49 19.04
N ILE A 103 4.09 -6.71 17.93
CA ILE A 103 4.76 -7.96 17.55
C ILE A 103 6.17 -8.07 18.17
N ASN A 104 6.90 -6.98 18.40
CA ASN A 104 8.28 -6.93 18.93
C ASN A 104 8.31 -7.04 20.46
N ILE A 105 7.25 -6.55 21.13
CA ILE A 105 6.93 -6.97 22.51
C ILE A 105 6.70 -8.50 22.56
N ARG A 106 6.38 -9.12 21.42
CA ARG A 106 6.14 -10.55 21.26
C ARG A 106 7.34 -11.35 20.72
N ASN A 107 8.24 -10.78 19.92
CA ASN A 107 9.32 -11.50 19.24
C ASN A 107 10.48 -10.56 18.90
N HIS A 108 11.64 -10.77 19.51
CA HIS A 108 12.90 -10.13 19.11
C HIS A 108 13.38 -10.63 17.74
N ARG A 109 13.51 -9.75 16.72
CA ARG A 109 14.68 -9.57 15.80
C ARG A 109 14.33 -8.71 14.57
N ARG A 110 15.33 -7.93 14.11
CA ARG A 110 15.31 -6.90 13.05
C ARG A 110 15.87 -7.42 11.68
N PRO A 111 16.26 -6.58 10.68
CA PRO A 111 15.47 -6.11 9.53
C PRO A 111 16.23 -6.29 8.17
N GLU A 112 15.78 -5.57 7.13
CA GLU A 112 16.48 -5.16 5.88
C GLU A 112 16.16 -5.97 4.60
N GLU A 113 15.60 -5.30 3.59
CA GLU A 113 16.38 -4.86 2.40
C GLU A 113 15.54 -3.96 1.49
N ASN A 114 16.20 -2.92 0.97
CA ASN A 114 15.68 -1.79 0.21
C ASN A 114 16.48 -1.74 -1.09
N VAL A 115 15.85 -1.78 -2.28
CA VAL A 115 16.55 -1.61 -3.58
C VAL A 115 15.66 -0.82 -4.53
N ILE A 116 16.21 0.26 -5.07
CA ILE A 116 15.62 1.13 -6.11
C ILE A 116 16.31 0.79 -7.43
N ASP A 117 15.55 0.74 -8.52
CA ASP A 117 15.95 0.14 -9.81
C ASP A 117 16.46 1.20 -10.81
N ASP A 118 17.71 1.06 -11.28
CA ASP A 118 18.45 1.93 -12.23
C ASP A 118 17.84 1.99 -13.64
N VAL A 119 16.76 1.24 -13.89
CA VAL A 119 16.11 1.07 -15.20
C VAL A 119 15.24 2.26 -15.58
N GLN A 120 14.66 2.96 -14.59
CA GLN A 120 13.75 4.08 -14.83
C GLN A 120 14.48 5.33 -15.35
N GLU A 121 15.72 5.57 -14.92
CA GLU A 121 16.53 6.72 -15.34
C GLU A 121 17.10 6.54 -16.77
N ALA A 122 17.38 5.30 -17.17
CA ALA A 122 17.91 4.98 -18.50
C ALA A 122 16.87 5.14 -19.62
N LEU A 123 15.59 4.88 -19.34
CA LEU A 123 14.52 4.95 -20.34
C LEU A 123 14.09 6.41 -20.63
N ILE A 124 14.06 7.26 -19.60
CA ILE A 124 13.71 8.69 -19.69
C ILE A 124 14.75 9.47 -20.49
N LYS A 125 16.03 9.11 -20.34
CA LYS A 125 17.13 9.76 -21.05
C LYS A 125 17.09 9.48 -22.56
N ALA A 126 16.80 8.25 -22.96
CA ALA A 126 16.82 7.82 -24.35
C ALA A 126 15.71 8.47 -25.22
N THR A 127 14.52 8.68 -24.68
CA THR A 127 13.39 9.25 -25.44
C THR A 127 13.48 10.78 -25.55
N LYS A 128 13.89 11.46 -24.47
CA LYS A 128 14.09 12.90 -24.44
C LYS A 128 15.23 13.34 -25.38
N GLU A 129 16.36 12.63 -25.37
CA GLU A 129 17.52 12.97 -26.21
C GLU A 129 17.19 12.87 -27.70
N VAL A 130 16.37 11.89 -28.11
CA VAL A 130 15.94 11.72 -29.51
C VAL A 130 14.99 12.85 -29.95
N LEU A 131 14.03 13.24 -29.11
CA LEU A 131 13.09 14.33 -29.42
C LEU A 131 13.77 15.70 -29.47
N GLU A 132 14.67 16.00 -28.53
CA GLU A 132 15.45 17.24 -28.49
C GLU A 132 16.39 17.37 -29.70
N LEU A 133 17.02 16.25 -30.10
CA LEU A 133 17.89 16.21 -31.29
C LEU A 133 17.09 16.46 -32.58
N VAL A 134 15.94 15.81 -32.75
CA VAL A 134 15.08 15.99 -33.92
C VAL A 134 14.50 17.42 -33.98
N ALA A 135 14.08 17.97 -32.85
CA ALA A 135 13.59 19.34 -32.76
C ALA A 135 14.68 20.38 -33.07
N SER A 136 15.88 20.21 -32.53
CA SER A 136 17.02 21.11 -32.74
C SER A 136 17.49 21.12 -34.20
N ASN A 137 17.63 19.94 -34.82
CA ASN A 137 17.98 19.81 -36.23
C ASN A 137 16.92 20.47 -37.14
N LYS A 138 15.65 20.38 -36.74
CA LYS A 138 14.55 21.01 -37.48
C LYS A 138 14.53 22.52 -37.33
N MET A 139 14.79 23.05 -36.13
CA MET A 139 14.91 24.49 -35.90
C MET A 139 16.02 25.10 -36.76
N GLN A 140 17.15 24.39 -36.89
CA GLN A 140 18.24 24.78 -37.78
C GLN A 140 17.80 24.75 -39.25
N ALA A 141 17.11 23.70 -39.69
CA ALA A 141 16.60 23.59 -41.06
C ALA A 141 15.60 24.70 -41.41
N VAL A 142 14.66 25.00 -40.51
CA VAL A 142 13.66 26.08 -40.67
C VAL A 142 14.35 27.44 -40.79
N LEU A 143 15.36 27.72 -39.99
CA LEU A 143 16.14 28.97 -40.07
C LEU A 143 16.86 29.11 -41.41
N LEU A 144 17.50 28.03 -41.89
CA LEU A 144 18.20 28.01 -43.17
C LEU A 144 17.22 28.18 -44.36
N ASP A 145 16.08 27.50 -44.34
CA ASP A 145 15.06 27.61 -45.39
C ASP A 145 14.36 28.98 -45.39
N THR A 146 14.14 29.56 -44.20
CA THR A 146 13.56 30.92 -44.08
C THR A 146 14.52 31.97 -44.64
N THR A 147 15.80 31.87 -44.27
CA THR A 147 16.82 32.80 -44.78
C THR A 147 17.02 32.65 -46.28
N ALA A 148 16.96 31.43 -46.81
CA ALA A 148 17.00 31.17 -48.25
C ALA A 148 15.74 31.69 -48.98
N GLY A 149 14.54 31.50 -48.42
CA GLY A 149 13.27 31.89 -49.01
C GLY A 149 13.05 33.40 -49.13
N VAL A 150 13.76 34.22 -48.34
CA VAL A 150 13.69 35.69 -48.38
C VAL A 150 14.68 36.29 -49.40
N LEU A 151 15.59 35.49 -49.98
CA LEU A 151 16.55 35.94 -50.98
C LEU A 151 15.85 36.37 -52.28
N LYS A 152 16.21 37.55 -52.79
CA LYS A 152 15.73 38.13 -54.05
C LYS A 152 16.92 38.38 -54.99
N ASN A 153 16.65 38.61 -56.27
CA ASN A 153 17.70 38.90 -57.26
C ASN A 153 18.48 40.19 -56.97
N THR A 154 17.94 41.06 -56.11
CA THR A 154 18.59 42.29 -55.61
C THR A 154 19.26 42.15 -54.24
N SER A 155 19.19 41.00 -53.58
CA SER A 155 19.79 40.79 -52.25
C SER A 155 21.32 40.84 -52.28
N THR A 156 21.95 41.46 -51.28
CA THR A 156 23.41 41.58 -51.15
C THR A 156 24.09 40.35 -50.53
N ASN A 157 23.32 39.46 -49.88
CA ASN A 157 23.82 38.26 -49.22
C ASN A 157 23.73 37.02 -50.13
N LYS A 158 24.39 37.06 -51.28
CA LYS A 158 24.45 35.94 -52.24
C LYS A 158 25.88 35.74 -52.72
N GLN A 159 26.34 34.49 -52.73
CA GLN A 159 27.70 34.12 -53.10
C GLN A 159 27.68 32.91 -54.04
N PHE A 160 28.73 32.75 -54.84
CA PHE A 160 28.88 31.60 -55.72
C PHE A 160 29.51 30.44 -54.94
N PHE A 161 28.81 29.31 -54.85
CA PHE A 161 29.31 28.10 -54.19
C PHE A 161 29.57 27.01 -55.24
N PRO A 162 30.85 26.67 -55.53
CA PRO A 162 31.20 25.61 -56.46
C PRO A 162 30.74 24.23 -55.95
N ALA A 163 30.33 23.34 -56.86
CA ALA A 163 29.96 21.94 -56.56
C ALA A 163 28.72 21.71 -55.64
N VAL A 164 27.83 22.70 -55.49
CA VAL A 164 26.55 22.49 -54.75
C VAL A 164 25.53 21.68 -55.55
N ALA A 165 25.68 21.62 -56.88
CA ALA A 165 24.79 20.87 -57.76
C ALA A 165 25.12 19.36 -57.86
N SER A 166 26.23 18.89 -57.27
CA SER A 166 26.49 17.45 -57.15
C SER A 166 25.71 16.89 -55.97
N SER A 167 24.94 15.81 -56.21
CA SER A 167 24.14 15.11 -55.21
C SER A 167 24.96 14.82 -53.95
N GLN A 168 24.43 15.20 -52.79
CA GLN A 168 25.00 14.82 -51.51
C GLN A 168 24.60 13.37 -51.20
N ASP A 169 25.56 12.52 -50.85
CA ASP A 169 25.33 11.08 -50.61
C ASP A 169 24.46 10.77 -49.37
N ASN A 170 24.10 11.78 -48.56
CA ASN A 170 23.35 11.66 -47.31
C ASN A 170 21.93 12.27 -47.38
N LEU A 171 21.34 12.44 -48.56
CA LEU A 171 19.99 13.02 -48.72
C LEU A 171 18.91 12.00 -48.33
N SER A 172 18.22 12.23 -47.19
CA SER A 172 17.00 11.50 -46.85
C SER A 172 15.81 11.99 -47.66
N SER A 173 14.90 11.08 -48.00
CA SER A 173 13.71 11.44 -48.76
C SER A 173 12.68 12.20 -47.89
N PRO A 174 11.86 13.09 -48.47
CA PRO A 174 10.79 13.78 -47.73
C PRO A 174 9.76 12.82 -47.10
N GLU A 175 9.57 11.64 -47.69
CA GLU A 175 8.70 10.58 -47.17
C GLU A 175 9.31 9.91 -45.93
N GLU A 176 10.60 9.55 -45.95
CA GLU A 176 11.33 9.05 -44.77
C GLU A 176 11.33 10.07 -43.63
N ARG A 177 11.54 11.36 -43.94
CA ARG A 177 11.48 12.45 -42.94
C ARG A 177 10.11 12.59 -42.27
N THR A 178 9.03 12.36 -43.02
CA THR A 178 7.65 12.43 -42.50
C THR A 178 7.33 11.21 -41.65
N GLN A 179 7.83 10.03 -42.04
CA GLN A 179 7.72 8.79 -41.27
C GLN A 179 8.49 8.86 -39.94
N GLU A 180 9.69 9.44 -39.91
CA GLU A 180 10.45 9.66 -38.68
C GLU A 180 9.71 10.56 -37.67
N VAL A 181 9.08 11.64 -38.14
CA VAL A 181 8.28 12.53 -37.29
C VAL A 181 7.01 11.82 -36.79
N HIS A 182 6.31 11.08 -37.66
CA HIS A 182 5.14 10.31 -37.23
C HIS A 182 5.49 9.21 -36.23
N TYR A 183 6.62 8.53 -36.43
CA TYR A 183 7.11 7.54 -35.49
C TYR A 183 7.45 8.16 -34.13
N ALA A 184 8.11 9.33 -34.11
CA ALA A 184 8.42 10.05 -32.88
C ALA A 184 7.15 10.48 -32.12
N ILE A 185 6.13 10.98 -32.82
CA ILE A 185 4.83 11.35 -32.22
C ILE A 185 4.12 10.11 -31.68
N TYR A 186 4.05 9.03 -32.46
CA TYR A 186 3.41 7.78 -32.03
C TYR A 186 4.10 7.19 -30.79
N ALA A 187 5.43 7.22 -30.73
CA ALA A 187 6.19 6.78 -29.58
C ALA A 187 5.89 7.64 -28.34
N ALA A 188 5.82 8.98 -28.49
CA ALA A 188 5.49 9.89 -27.40
C ALA A 188 4.06 9.68 -26.86
N GLU A 189 3.08 9.53 -27.75
CA GLU A 189 1.68 9.27 -27.37
C GLU A 189 1.53 7.92 -26.66
N TYR A 190 2.25 6.89 -27.13
CA TYR A 190 2.25 5.57 -26.50
C TYR A 190 2.81 5.62 -25.07
N GLU A 191 3.94 6.30 -24.87
CA GLU A 191 4.54 6.50 -23.54
C GLU A 191 3.63 7.33 -22.62
N ARG A 192 2.95 8.37 -23.15
CA ARG A 192 1.96 9.15 -22.39
C ARG A 192 0.80 8.27 -21.91
N MET A 193 0.20 7.47 -22.80
CA MET A 193 -0.86 6.53 -22.45
C MET A 193 -0.40 5.46 -21.45
N ALA A 194 0.85 4.99 -21.56
CA ALA A 194 1.42 4.06 -20.60
C ALA A 194 1.57 4.71 -19.21
N SER A 195 2.05 5.96 -19.15
CA SER A 195 2.19 6.74 -17.92
C SER A 195 0.84 7.02 -17.24
N GLU A 196 -0.18 7.44 -17.99
CA GLU A 196 -1.53 7.65 -17.45
C GLU A 196 -2.12 6.38 -16.83
N ARG A 197 -1.92 5.22 -17.48
CA ARG A 197 -2.34 3.92 -16.95
C ARG A 197 -1.60 3.56 -15.66
N LEU A 198 -0.30 3.86 -15.58
CA LEU A 198 0.49 3.65 -14.36
C LEU A 198 -0.02 4.55 -13.23
N VAL A 199 -0.28 5.83 -13.48
CA VAL A 199 -0.84 6.75 -12.49
C VAL A 199 -2.19 6.24 -11.96
N GLN A 200 -3.08 5.80 -12.85
CA GLN A 200 -4.38 5.25 -12.45
C GLN A 200 -4.22 3.97 -11.62
N LEU A 201 -3.30 3.08 -12.00
CA LEU A 201 -3.00 1.86 -11.24
C LEU A 201 -2.48 2.21 -9.85
N CYS A 202 -1.54 3.14 -9.74
CA CYS A 202 -0.99 3.62 -8.48
C CYS A 202 -2.06 4.21 -7.57
N GLN A 203 -2.97 5.04 -8.11
CA GLN A 203 -4.10 5.59 -7.35
C GLN A 203 -5.04 4.50 -6.82
N ASN A 204 -5.36 3.50 -7.66
CA ASN A 204 -6.18 2.37 -7.25
C ASN A 204 -5.50 1.57 -6.12
N ILE A 205 -4.20 1.28 -6.25
CA ILE A 205 -3.43 0.57 -5.22
C ILE A 205 -3.41 1.35 -3.90
N ILE A 206 -3.18 2.67 -3.93
CA ILE A 206 -3.23 3.50 -2.70
C ILE A 206 -4.60 3.41 -2.04
N GLN A 207 -5.67 3.48 -2.83
CA GLN A 207 -7.03 3.42 -2.33
C GLN A 207 -7.37 2.05 -1.74
N ASP A 208 -6.96 0.97 -2.41
CA ASP A 208 -7.16 -0.40 -1.96
C ASP A 208 -6.38 -0.65 -0.66
N VAL A 209 -5.10 -0.26 -0.61
CA VAL A 209 -4.27 -0.36 0.61
C VAL A 209 -4.86 0.45 1.76
N ALA A 210 -5.35 1.67 1.50
CA ALA A 210 -5.99 2.48 2.54
C ALA A 210 -7.27 1.82 3.08
N ASN A 211 -8.10 1.27 2.19
CA ASN A 211 -9.32 0.55 2.56
C ASN A 211 -8.99 -0.72 3.35
N ASP A 212 -8.01 -1.50 2.91
CA ASP A 212 -7.58 -2.73 3.58
C ASP A 212 -7.02 -2.44 4.97
N LEU A 213 -6.18 -1.41 5.12
CA LEU A 213 -5.64 -0.99 6.42
C LEU A 213 -6.77 -0.54 7.37
N GLN A 214 -7.78 0.16 6.86
CA GLN A 214 -8.93 0.55 7.66
C GLN A 214 -9.78 -0.67 8.06
N GLN A 215 -10.09 -1.57 7.14
CA GLN A 215 -10.85 -2.78 7.42
C GLN A 215 -10.12 -3.66 8.43
N GLN A 216 -8.81 -3.87 8.28
CA GLN A 216 -8.01 -4.61 9.24
C GLN A 216 -8.00 -3.92 10.61
N ALA A 217 -7.90 -2.59 10.65
CA ALA A 217 -7.95 -1.84 11.90
C ALA A 217 -9.29 -2.01 12.62
N ASP A 218 -10.40 -1.94 11.90
CA ASP A 218 -11.76 -2.10 12.41
C ASP A 218 -12.02 -3.55 12.87
N GLN A 219 -11.61 -4.54 12.06
CA GLN A 219 -11.73 -5.96 12.41
C GLN A 219 -10.98 -6.29 13.69
N VAL A 220 -9.71 -5.89 13.81
CA VAL A 220 -8.92 -6.15 15.02
C VAL A 220 -9.50 -5.42 16.23
N THR A 221 -9.98 -4.19 16.06
CA THR A 221 -10.65 -3.44 17.14
C THR A 221 -11.92 -4.17 17.59
N HIS A 222 -12.72 -4.68 16.65
CA HIS A 222 -13.90 -5.49 16.95
C HIS A 222 -13.53 -6.77 17.70
N PHE A 223 -12.49 -7.51 17.27
CA PHE A 223 -12.02 -8.71 17.96
C PHE A 223 -11.55 -8.43 19.39
N ILE A 224 -10.79 -7.34 19.62
CA ILE A 224 -10.33 -6.95 20.96
C ILE A 224 -11.54 -6.62 21.85
N LEU A 225 -12.48 -5.82 21.36
CA LEU A 225 -13.70 -5.48 22.11
C LEU A 225 -14.54 -6.73 22.42
N HIS A 226 -14.69 -7.63 21.46
CA HIS A 226 -15.36 -8.91 21.66
C HIS A 226 -14.68 -9.74 22.75
N ASN A 227 -13.35 -9.90 22.68
CA ASN A 227 -12.58 -10.64 23.68
C ASN A 227 -12.71 -10.03 25.07
N VAL A 228 -12.66 -8.69 25.18
CA VAL A 228 -12.90 -7.98 26.44
C VAL A 228 -14.28 -8.30 27.01
N ASN A 229 -15.32 -8.31 26.18
CA ASN A 229 -16.68 -8.66 26.62
C ASN A 229 -16.78 -10.12 27.08
N VAL A 230 -16.14 -11.05 26.38
CA VAL A 230 -16.08 -12.47 26.76
C VAL A 230 -15.35 -12.64 28.10
N LEU A 231 -14.23 -11.94 28.31
CA LEU A 231 -13.48 -11.95 29.56
C LEU A 231 -14.29 -11.34 30.72
N GLU A 232 -15.04 -10.26 30.48
CA GLU A 232 -15.93 -9.67 31.48
C GLU A 232 -17.05 -10.62 31.88
N ALA A 233 -17.69 -11.28 30.91
CA ALA A 233 -18.70 -12.29 31.16
C ALA A 233 -18.13 -13.48 31.96
N ALA A 234 -16.93 -13.95 31.62
CA ALA A 234 -16.25 -15.01 32.35
C ALA A 234 -15.93 -14.60 33.80
N LYS A 235 -15.43 -13.37 34.00
CA LYS A 235 -15.17 -12.80 35.33
C LYS A 235 -16.45 -12.72 36.18
N ILE A 236 -17.58 -12.33 35.60
CA ILE A 236 -18.87 -12.31 36.31
C ILE A 236 -19.24 -13.72 36.76
N ARG A 237 -19.13 -14.72 35.88
CA ARG A 237 -19.40 -16.13 36.22
C ARG A 237 -18.50 -16.64 37.35
N LEU A 238 -17.20 -16.33 37.30
CA LEU A 238 -16.26 -16.70 38.37
C LEU A 238 -16.62 -16.04 39.70
N LYS A 239 -17.01 -14.77 39.70
CA LYS A 239 -17.48 -14.07 40.91
C LYS A 239 -18.76 -14.69 41.49
N THR A 240 -19.71 -15.08 40.64
CA THR A 240 -20.91 -15.79 41.10
C THR A 240 -20.53 -17.10 41.77
N LYS A 241 -19.64 -17.88 41.15
CA LYS A 241 -19.16 -19.15 41.74
C LYS A 241 -18.42 -18.93 43.05
N LEU A 242 -17.60 -17.88 43.15
CA LEU A 242 -16.92 -17.51 44.40
C LEU A 242 -17.93 -17.23 45.51
N ASN A 243 -18.99 -16.48 45.23
CA ASN A 243 -20.05 -16.20 46.22
C ASN A 243 -20.78 -17.49 46.66
N GLU A 244 -21.03 -18.43 45.74
CA GLU A 244 -21.59 -19.74 46.09
C GLU A 244 -20.67 -20.52 47.03
N VAL A 245 -19.37 -20.57 46.73
CA VAL A 245 -18.36 -21.24 47.58
C VAL A 245 -18.29 -20.60 48.96
N LEU A 246 -18.28 -19.27 49.05
CA LEU A 246 -18.29 -18.56 50.34
C LEU A 246 -19.56 -18.86 51.17
N ALA A 247 -20.72 -18.98 50.51
CA ALA A 247 -21.95 -19.38 51.17
C ALA A 247 -21.89 -20.84 51.67
N GLU A 248 -21.34 -21.76 50.88
CA GLU A 248 -21.13 -23.15 51.27
C GLU A 248 -20.14 -23.27 52.43
N MET A 249 -19.03 -22.51 52.42
CA MET A 249 -18.07 -22.44 53.53
C MET A 249 -18.75 -21.98 54.82
N LYS A 250 -19.59 -20.96 54.77
CA LYS A 250 -20.33 -20.50 55.95
C LYS A 250 -21.22 -21.61 56.53
N LEU A 251 -21.95 -22.32 55.67
CA LEU A 251 -22.79 -23.45 56.10
C LEU A 251 -21.95 -24.60 56.69
N GLN A 252 -20.79 -24.87 56.09
CA GLN A 252 -19.86 -25.89 56.55
C GLN A 252 -19.29 -25.54 57.92
N GLN A 253 -18.97 -24.27 58.16
CA GLN A 253 -18.50 -23.77 59.46
C GLN A 253 -19.57 -23.97 60.55
N GLU A 254 -20.82 -23.60 60.27
CA GLU A 254 -21.94 -23.83 61.18
C GLU A 254 -22.13 -25.33 61.48
N THR A 255 -21.84 -26.20 60.51
CA THR A 255 -21.93 -27.66 60.67
C THR A 255 -20.83 -28.20 61.58
N ILE A 256 -19.59 -27.74 61.40
CA ILE A 256 -18.45 -28.07 62.27
C ILE A 256 -18.73 -27.64 63.72
N GLU A 257 -19.26 -26.43 63.92
CA GLU A 257 -19.62 -25.93 65.25
C GLU A 257 -20.70 -26.78 65.93
N LYS A 258 -21.72 -27.21 65.17
CA LYS A 258 -22.76 -28.13 65.67
C LYS A 258 -22.18 -29.50 66.03
N LEU A 259 -21.26 -30.04 65.24
CA LEU A 259 -20.58 -31.31 65.53
C LEU A 259 -19.72 -31.22 66.79
N HIS A 260 -18.94 -30.15 66.95
CA HIS A 260 -18.20 -29.88 68.18
C HIS A 260 -19.11 -29.77 69.41
N ALA A 261 -20.25 -29.11 69.29
CA ALA A 261 -21.22 -29.03 70.38
C ALA A 261 -21.82 -30.40 70.72
N ALA A 262 -22.12 -31.22 69.71
CA ALA A 262 -22.64 -32.57 69.90
C ALA A 262 -21.61 -33.49 70.58
N ILE A 263 -20.34 -33.41 70.20
CA ILE A 263 -19.24 -34.16 70.84
C ILE A 263 -19.14 -33.79 72.32
N ARG A 264 -19.07 -32.48 72.64
CA ARG A 264 -19.04 -32.02 74.03
C ARG A 264 -20.26 -32.46 74.84
N ALA A 265 -21.44 -32.50 74.23
CA ALA A 265 -22.66 -32.95 74.90
C ALA A 265 -22.65 -34.46 75.24
N LYS A 266 -21.78 -35.27 74.60
CA LYS A 266 -21.62 -36.70 74.89
C LYS A 266 -20.61 -37.01 76.00
N ASP A 267 -19.77 -36.06 76.39
CA ASP A 267 -18.77 -36.25 77.46
C ASP A 267 -19.40 -36.60 78.81
N ASP A 268 -20.45 -35.90 79.21
CA ASP A 268 -21.08 -36.09 80.52
C ASP A 268 -21.82 -37.44 80.64
N PRO A 269 -22.64 -37.88 79.66
CA PRO A 269 -23.19 -39.22 79.64
C PRO A 269 -22.12 -40.31 79.78
N VAL A 270 -21.01 -40.21 79.03
CA VAL A 270 -19.90 -41.17 79.12
C VAL A 270 -19.29 -41.19 80.53
N LYS A 271 -19.00 -40.02 81.11
CA LYS A 271 -18.47 -39.92 82.48
C LYS A 271 -19.43 -40.52 83.52
N VAL A 272 -20.73 -40.30 83.38
CA VAL A 272 -21.73 -40.84 84.30
C VAL A 272 -21.74 -42.37 84.27
N VAL A 273 -21.76 -42.98 83.10
CA VAL A 273 -21.78 -44.45 82.97
C VAL A 273 -20.45 -45.05 83.44
N GLN A 274 -19.31 -44.44 83.10
CA GLN A 274 -18.00 -44.87 83.60
C GLN A 274 -17.88 -44.76 85.11
N THR A 275 -18.35 -43.66 85.72
CA THR A 275 -18.32 -43.46 87.17
C THR A 275 -19.22 -44.48 87.87
N ARG A 276 -20.43 -44.73 87.34
CA ARG A 276 -21.33 -45.78 87.85
C ARG A 276 -20.68 -47.16 87.80
N LEU A 277 -20.00 -47.50 86.70
CA LEU A 277 -19.29 -48.76 86.56
C LEU A 277 -18.10 -48.88 87.51
N HIS A 278 -17.34 -47.80 87.69
CA HIS A 278 -16.22 -47.72 88.63
C HIS A 278 -16.67 -47.98 90.07
N LEU A 279 -17.74 -47.31 90.53
CA LEU A 279 -18.30 -47.52 91.87
C LEU A 279 -18.77 -48.97 92.07
N ARG A 280 -19.39 -49.59 91.05
CA ARG A 280 -19.81 -50.99 91.12
C ARG A 280 -18.64 -51.97 91.24
N ARG A 281 -17.47 -51.64 90.69
CA ARG A 281 -16.24 -52.46 90.81
C ARG A 281 -15.65 -52.45 92.23
N GLN A 282 -16.08 -51.56 93.11
CA GLN A 282 -15.58 -51.48 94.49
C GLN A 282 -16.29 -52.45 95.46
N ARG A 283 -17.28 -53.22 95.00
CA ARG A 283 -17.95 -54.25 95.82
C ARG A 283 -16.97 -55.37 96.20
N CYS A 284 -17.10 -55.90 97.41
CA CYS A 284 -16.22 -56.94 97.93
C CYS A 284 -16.84 -58.35 97.87
N GLY A 285 -15.97 -59.37 97.81
CA GLY A 285 -16.38 -60.77 97.95
C GLY A 285 -17.41 -61.23 96.91
N LYS A 286 -18.50 -61.83 97.38
CA LYS A 286 -19.56 -62.42 96.53
C LYS A 286 -20.56 -61.39 95.97
N ASP A 287 -20.52 -60.15 96.46
CA ASP A 287 -21.42 -59.07 96.00
C ASP A 287 -20.94 -58.41 94.70
N LEU A 288 -19.72 -58.73 94.27
CA LEU A 288 -19.21 -58.41 92.94
C LEU A 288 -19.82 -59.37 91.92
N CYS A 289 -21.02 -59.05 91.44
CA CYS A 289 -21.75 -59.84 90.45
C CYS A 289 -22.02 -59.06 89.15
N GLU A 290 -21.93 -59.77 88.03
CA GLU A 290 -22.37 -59.30 86.70
C GLU A 290 -23.88 -59.44 86.58
N ASP A 291 -24.60 -58.61 87.34
CA ASP A 291 -26.05 -58.52 87.28
C ASP A 291 -26.52 -57.76 86.02
N THR A 292 -27.83 -57.80 85.75
CA THR A 292 -28.42 -57.12 84.59
C THR A 292 -28.05 -55.62 84.50
N PRO A 293 -28.07 -54.82 85.58
CA PRO A 293 -27.58 -53.44 85.54
C PRO A 293 -26.11 -53.30 85.12
N HIS A 294 -25.22 -54.19 85.55
CA HIS A 294 -23.82 -54.18 85.12
C HIS A 294 -23.73 -54.37 83.60
N SER A 295 -24.37 -55.41 83.07
CA SER A 295 -24.37 -55.68 81.62
C SER A 295 -24.96 -54.53 80.80
N LYS A 296 -26.03 -53.88 81.30
CA LYS A 296 -26.61 -52.70 80.63
C LYS A 296 -25.69 -51.49 80.61
N LEU A 297 -25.00 -51.19 81.71
CA LEU A 297 -24.02 -50.10 81.74
C LEU A 297 -22.85 -50.36 80.79
N VAL A 298 -22.40 -51.62 80.69
CA VAL A 298 -21.36 -52.01 79.73
C VAL A 298 -21.83 -51.81 78.28
N SER A 299 -23.06 -52.25 77.95
CA SER A 299 -23.67 -52.00 76.62
C SER A 299 -23.78 -50.51 76.31
N GLU A 300 -24.24 -49.71 77.28
CA GLU A 300 -24.39 -48.26 77.13
C GLU A 300 -23.05 -47.56 76.85
N ILE A 301 -21.94 -48.00 77.47
CA ILE A 301 -20.60 -47.46 77.15
C ILE A 301 -20.23 -47.76 75.71
N VAL A 302 -20.46 -48.99 75.23
CA VAL A 302 -20.15 -49.39 73.85
C VAL A 302 -20.97 -48.56 72.86
N GLU A 303 -22.28 -48.43 73.09
CA GLU A 303 -23.15 -47.60 72.25
C GLU A 303 -22.71 -46.13 72.23
N LEU A 304 -22.39 -45.55 73.40
CA LEU A 304 -21.91 -44.17 73.49
C LEU A 304 -20.56 -44.00 72.77
N ALA A 305 -19.65 -44.98 72.86
CA ALA A 305 -18.38 -44.97 72.14
C ALA A 305 -18.60 -45.00 70.62
N ASP A 306 -19.46 -45.88 70.11
CA ASP A 306 -19.82 -45.93 68.69
C ASP A 306 -20.42 -44.61 68.20
N THR A 307 -21.28 -43.97 69.02
CA THR A 307 -21.82 -42.64 68.67
C THR A 307 -20.74 -41.56 68.66
N MET A 308 -19.77 -41.61 69.57
CA MET A 308 -18.66 -40.67 69.63
C MET A 308 -17.75 -40.82 68.40
N ASP A 309 -17.38 -42.05 68.05
CA ASP A 309 -16.57 -42.35 66.87
C ASP A 309 -17.27 -41.90 65.58
N GLY A 310 -18.58 -42.09 65.50
CA GLY A 310 -19.39 -41.61 64.39
C GLY A 310 -19.42 -40.07 64.27
N LEU A 311 -19.47 -39.35 65.40
CA LEU A 311 -19.41 -37.89 65.42
C LEU A 311 -18.02 -37.36 65.05
N LEU A 312 -16.96 -37.99 65.56
CA LEU A 312 -15.57 -37.63 65.24
C LEU A 312 -15.27 -37.83 63.76
N ARG A 313 -15.72 -38.95 63.16
CA ARG A 313 -15.56 -39.19 61.72
C ARG A 313 -16.27 -38.13 60.88
N LYS A 314 -17.51 -37.77 61.24
CA LYS A 314 -18.25 -36.70 60.55
C LYS A 314 -17.59 -35.33 60.69
N LEU A 315 -16.96 -35.08 61.84
CA LEU A 315 -16.19 -33.86 62.06
C LEU A 315 -14.98 -33.81 61.12
N GLU A 316 -14.21 -34.90 61.04
CA GLU A 316 -13.05 -35.00 60.14
C GLU A 316 -13.45 -34.85 58.66
N GLU A 317 -14.54 -35.49 58.24
CA GLU A 317 -15.12 -35.32 56.90
C GLU A 317 -15.51 -33.85 56.65
N ALA A 318 -16.11 -33.20 57.65
CA ALA A 318 -16.55 -31.83 57.54
C ALA A 318 -15.38 -30.83 57.47
N GLU A 319 -14.33 -31.03 58.26
CA GLU A 319 -13.10 -30.25 58.24
C GLU A 319 -12.31 -30.44 56.94
N THR A 320 -12.29 -31.66 56.40
CA THR A 320 -11.66 -31.95 55.11
C THR A 320 -12.37 -31.21 53.99
N ARG A 321 -13.71 -31.26 53.95
CA ARG A 321 -14.51 -30.49 52.99
C ARG A 321 -14.29 -28.98 53.12
N MET A 322 -14.12 -28.45 54.33
CA MET A 322 -13.80 -27.04 54.53
C MET A 322 -12.47 -26.66 53.85
N LYS A 323 -11.41 -27.46 54.05
CA LYS A 323 -10.09 -27.23 53.43
C LYS A 323 -10.15 -27.29 51.89
N GLU A 324 -10.97 -28.20 51.34
CA GLU A 324 -11.21 -28.27 49.90
C GLU A 324 -11.89 -27.00 49.36
N LEU A 325 -12.89 -26.48 50.09
CA LEU A 325 -13.58 -25.23 49.73
C LEU A 325 -12.64 -24.02 49.81
N GLU A 326 -11.79 -23.93 50.83
CA GLU A 326 -10.75 -22.88 50.94
C GLU A 326 -9.77 -22.93 49.75
N THR A 327 -9.34 -24.13 49.37
CA THR A 327 -8.48 -24.32 48.19
C THR A 327 -9.19 -23.89 46.91
N CYS A 328 -10.49 -24.17 46.78
CA CYS A 328 -11.30 -23.72 45.65
C CYS A 328 -11.49 -22.20 45.63
N GLN A 329 -11.72 -21.58 46.78
CA GLN A 329 -11.82 -20.12 46.93
C GLN A 329 -10.55 -19.45 46.43
N ALA A 330 -9.37 -19.88 46.90
CA ALA A 330 -8.09 -19.30 46.50
C ALA A 330 -7.86 -19.38 44.97
N LYS A 331 -8.20 -20.52 44.35
CA LYS A 331 -8.11 -20.70 42.89
C LYS A 331 -9.05 -19.75 42.13
N LEU A 332 -10.29 -19.59 42.59
CA LEU A 332 -11.26 -18.68 41.96
C LEU A 332 -10.82 -17.22 42.08
N GLU A 333 -10.31 -16.81 43.23
CA GLU A 333 -9.77 -15.45 43.44
C GLU A 333 -8.57 -15.18 42.53
N GLN A 334 -7.64 -16.13 42.42
CA GLN A 334 -6.51 -16.03 41.50
C GLN A 334 -6.97 -15.86 40.04
N GLU A 335 -7.89 -16.69 39.57
CA GLU A 335 -8.43 -16.58 38.21
C GLU A 335 -9.12 -15.24 37.97
N ILE A 336 -9.90 -14.75 38.93
CA ILE A 336 -10.54 -13.42 38.85
C ILE A 336 -9.48 -12.31 38.70
N CYS A 337 -8.39 -12.36 39.46
CA CYS A 337 -7.28 -11.42 39.35
C CYS A 337 -6.62 -11.48 37.96
N LEU A 338 -6.34 -12.67 37.43
CA LEU A 338 -5.76 -12.84 36.10
C LEU A 338 -6.67 -12.30 34.97
N LYS A 339 -7.98 -12.56 35.05
CA LYS A 339 -8.94 -11.99 34.09
C LYS A 339 -9.03 -10.47 34.22
N GLN A 340 -9.00 -9.94 35.44
CA GLN A 340 -9.00 -8.50 35.69
C GLN A 340 -7.76 -7.82 35.09
N ASP A 341 -6.59 -8.42 35.22
CA ASP A 341 -5.35 -7.91 34.62
C ASP A 341 -5.38 -7.97 33.10
N SER A 342 -5.88 -9.05 32.52
CA SER A 342 -6.04 -9.19 31.06
C SER A 342 -6.97 -8.10 30.50
N ILE A 343 -8.14 -7.91 31.13
CA ILE A 343 -9.10 -6.86 30.76
C ILE A 343 -8.46 -5.46 30.88
N ARG A 344 -7.70 -5.22 31.95
CA ARG A 344 -7.00 -3.94 32.16
C ARG A 344 -6.00 -3.68 31.03
N ILE A 345 -5.17 -4.66 30.68
CA ILE A 345 -4.20 -4.55 29.59
C ILE A 345 -4.90 -4.18 28.28
N ASP A 346 -5.94 -4.93 27.91
CA ASP A 346 -6.67 -4.70 26.66
C ASP A 346 -7.36 -3.32 26.64
N LYS A 347 -8.00 -2.91 27.75
CA LYS A 347 -8.72 -1.62 27.84
C LYS A 347 -7.81 -0.40 27.97
N THR A 348 -6.72 -0.48 28.73
CA THR A 348 -5.91 0.70 29.07
C THR A 348 -4.63 0.82 28.24
N GLN A 349 -4.12 -0.29 27.70
CA GLN A 349 -2.85 -0.29 26.95
C GLN A 349 -3.07 -0.51 25.46
N VAL A 350 -3.91 -1.48 25.08
CA VAL A 350 -4.06 -1.88 23.67
C VAL A 350 -5.05 -0.97 22.94
N LEU A 351 -6.27 -0.81 23.45
CA LEU A 351 -7.31 0.01 22.80
C LEU A 351 -6.94 1.50 22.65
N PRO A 352 -6.35 2.19 23.66
CA PRO A 352 -6.05 3.62 23.57
C PRO A 352 -4.83 3.96 22.70
N ARG A 353 -4.03 2.99 22.25
CA ARG A 353 -2.94 3.20 21.29
C ARG A 353 -3.42 3.20 19.83
N ARG A 354 -4.64 2.74 19.58
CA ARG A 354 -5.27 2.67 18.25
C ARG A 354 -6.11 3.89 17.80
N PRO A 355 -6.54 4.88 18.63
CA PRO A 355 -7.39 6.00 18.18
C PRO A 355 -6.73 7.00 17.22
N GLY A 356 -5.48 6.79 16.80
CA GLY A 356 -4.76 7.67 15.87
C GLY A 356 -4.99 7.36 14.37
N GLN A 357 -5.73 6.32 14.02
CA GLN A 357 -5.92 5.90 12.63
C GLN A 357 -6.96 6.71 11.80
N PRO A 358 -7.97 7.41 12.38
CA PRO A 358 -8.89 8.24 11.58
C PRO A 358 -8.26 9.51 11.01
N SER A 359 -7.22 10.06 11.67
CA SER A 359 -6.45 11.20 11.18
C SER A 359 -5.45 10.83 10.07
N TYR A 360 -5.38 9.55 9.73
CA TYR A 360 -4.44 8.99 8.77
C TYR A 360 -5.01 8.94 7.35
N VAL A 361 -6.20 8.37 7.23
CA VAL A 361 -7.00 8.38 5.99
C VAL A 361 -7.31 9.81 5.57
N ARG A 362 -7.48 10.74 6.53
CA ARG A 362 -7.67 12.17 6.25
C ARG A 362 -6.42 12.87 5.70
N ARG A 363 -5.21 12.33 5.93
CA ARG A 363 -3.96 12.81 5.32
C ARG A 363 -3.76 12.25 3.92
N LEU A 364 -4.11 10.99 3.69
CA LEU A 364 -4.08 10.36 2.36
C LEU A 364 -5.13 10.96 1.41
N GLY A 365 -6.35 11.22 1.89
CA GLY A 365 -7.42 11.83 1.09
C GLY A 365 -7.31 13.34 0.88
N ARG A 366 -6.20 13.99 1.31
CA ARG A 366 -5.95 15.43 1.10
C ARG A 366 -4.94 15.72 0.00
N VAL A 367 -4.43 14.70 -0.70
CA VAL A 367 -3.53 14.93 -1.82
C VAL A 367 -4.35 15.03 -3.10
N ASN A 368 -4.62 16.28 -3.46
CA ASN A 368 -5.11 16.81 -4.75
C ASN A 368 -6.61 16.79 -5.03
N VAL A 369 -7.23 17.93 -4.74
CA VAL A 369 -8.04 18.63 -5.75
C VAL A 369 -7.60 20.10 -5.72
N PHE A 370 -6.65 20.49 -6.58
CA PHE A 370 -6.57 21.76 -7.33
C PHE A 370 -5.33 21.77 -8.23
#